data_AF-A0A6A3B7Y7-F1
#
_entry.id   AF-A0A6A3B7Y7-F1
#
_cell.length_a   1.000
_cell.length_b   1.000
_cell.length_c   1.000
_cell.angle_alpha   90.00
_cell.angle_beta   90.00
_cell.angle_gamma   90.00
#
_symmetry.space_group_name_H-M   'P 1'
#
loop_
_entity.id
_entity.type
_entity.pdbx_description
1 polymer ?
#
loop_
_entity_poly.entity_id
_entity_poly.type
_entity_poly.pdbx_seq_one_letter_code
_entity_poly.pdbx_strand_id
1 'polypeptide(L)' 'MVIHMLAPMGEVVGVKFIEANSFPRLHAWVQNFSEQPVIKHNLPDYDRVVEFLKIRRQSYATLSHRHP' A
#
# COMPACT_ATOMS: atom_id res chain seq x y z
N MET A 1 5.76 9.22 -1.09
CA MET A 1 5.64 8.22 0.00
C MET A 1 4.25 7.57 0.06
N VAL A 2 3.13 8.33 0.06
CA VAL A 2 1.76 7.76 0.17
C VAL A 2 1.45 6.69 -0.88
N ILE A 3 1.88 6.87 -2.13
CA ILE A 3 1.51 5.93 -3.20
C ILE A 3 2.12 4.53 -3.05
N HIS A 4 3.32 4.43 -2.47
CA HIS A 4 3.99 3.16 -2.23
C HIS A 4 3.34 2.35 -1.10
N MET A 5 2.45 2.97 -0.32
CA MET A 5 1.67 2.29 0.72
C MET A 5 0.40 1.64 0.16
N LEU A 6 -0.09 2.07 -1.01
CA LEU A 6 -1.36 1.61 -1.56
C LEU A 6 -1.32 0.13 -1.98
N ALA A 7 -0.23 -0.30 -2.64
CA ALA A 7 -0.09 -1.70 -3.03
C ALA A 7 0.02 -2.65 -1.82
N PRO A 8 0.95 -2.42 -0.84
CA PRO A 8 1.00 -3.17 0.41
C PRO A 8 -0.31 -3.17 1.19
N MET A 9 -0.98 -2.01 1.29
CA MET A 9 -2.27 -1.91 1.98
C MET A 9 -3.32 -2.77 1.30
N GLY A 10 -3.36 -2.74 -0.03
CA GLY A 10 -4.28 -3.53 -0.82
C GLY A 10 -4.09 -5.03 -0.61
N GLU A 11 -2.84 -5.48 -0.57
CA GLU A 11 -2.49 -6.86 -0.19
C GLU A 11 -2.98 -7.20 1.22
N VAL A 12 -2.71 -6.32 2.20
CA VAL A 12 -3.10 -6.54 3.60
C VAL A 12 -4.62 -6.59 3.78
N VAL A 13 -5.40 -5.80 3.06
CA VAL A 13 -6.88 -5.78 3.19
C VAL A 13 -7.60 -6.65 2.16
N GLY A 14 -6.89 -7.23 1.19
CA GLY A 14 -7.46 -8.03 0.12
C GLY A 14 -8.19 -7.23 -0.97
N VAL A 15 -7.81 -5.96 -1.19
CA VAL A 15 -8.45 -5.05 -2.15
C VAL A 15 -7.39 -4.49 -3.10
N LYS A 16 -7.67 -4.46 -4.41
CA LYS A 16 -6.82 -3.77 -5.37
C LYS A 16 -7.27 -2.33 -5.56
N PHE A 17 -6.53 -1.38 -5.02
CA PHE A 17 -6.90 0.05 -5.10
C PHE A 17 -6.72 0.66 -6.50
N ILE A 18 -5.70 0.22 -7.24
CA ILE A 18 -5.39 0.73 -8.58
C ILE A 18 -5.46 -0.44 -9.56
N GLU A 19 -6.62 -0.62 -10.17
CA GLU A 19 -6.81 -1.62 -11.23
C GLU A 19 -6.44 -1.04 -12.60
N ALA A 20 -5.74 -1.82 -13.41
CA ALA A 20 -5.24 -1.37 -14.71
C ALA A 20 -6.37 -1.16 -15.74
N ASN A 21 -7.46 -1.93 -15.64
CA ASN A 21 -8.65 -1.81 -16.47
C ASN A 21 -9.49 -0.56 -16.13
N SER A 22 -9.62 -0.23 -14.83
CA SER A 22 -10.40 0.92 -14.37
C SER A 22 -9.60 2.23 -14.41
N PHE A 23 -8.29 2.15 -14.14
CA PHE A 23 -7.41 3.32 -14.06
C PHE A 23 -6.11 3.13 -14.85
N PRO A 24 -6.17 2.89 -16.17
CA PRO A 24 -4.99 2.53 -16.98
C PRO A 24 -3.87 3.56 -16.92
N ARG A 25 -4.22 4.86 -17.00
CA ARG A 25 -3.23 5.96 -16.93
C ARG A 25 -2.59 6.07 -15.55
N LEU A 26 -3.38 5.94 -14.49
CA LEU A 26 -2.86 6.01 -13.12
C LEU A 26 -1.97 4.79 -12.83
N HIS A 27 -2.41 3.60 -13.21
CA HIS A 27 -1.63 2.38 -13.08
C HIS A 27 -0.26 2.51 -13.77
N ALA A 28 -0.24 2.96 -15.03
CA ALA A 28 1.01 3.20 -15.76
C ALA A 28 1.89 4.25 -15.07
N TRP A 29 1.30 5.35 -14.59
CA TRP A 29 2.04 6.38 -13.88
C TRP A 29 2.67 5.88 -12.58
N VAL A 30 1.95 5.07 -11.78
CA VAL A 30 2.49 4.48 -10.54
C VAL A 30 3.70 3.57 -10.82
N GLN A 31 3.62 2.76 -11.88
CA GLN A 31 4.75 1.92 -12.29
C GLN A 31 5.95 2.79 -12.69
N ASN A 32 5.76 3.74 -13.61
CA ASN A 32 6.82 4.62 -14.10
C ASN A 32 7.45 5.48 -12.99
N PHE A 33 6.63 5.97 -12.05
CA PHE A 33 7.08 6.76 -10.92
C PHE A 33 7.94 5.95 -9.95
N SER A 34 7.54 4.69 -9.67
CA SER A 34 8.26 3.80 -8.76
C SER A 34 9.62 3.36 -9.32
N GLU A 35 9.77 3.35 -10.64
CA GLU A 35 11.02 3.00 -11.33
C GLU A 35 12.03 4.16 -11.40
N GLN A 36 11.62 5.40 -11.11
CA GLN A 36 12.55 6.53 -11.11
C GLN A 36 13.68 6.28 -10.09
N PRO A 37 14.97 6.41 -10.46
CA PRO A 37 16.09 6.02 -9.60
C PRO A 37 16.08 6.67 -8.21
N VAL A 38 15.74 7.96 -8.16
CA VAL A 38 15.62 8.73 -6.91
C VAL A 38 14.49 8.19 -6.05
N ILE A 39 13.37 7.79 -6.66
CA ILE A 39 12.24 7.23 -5.94
C ILE A 39 12.62 5.85 -5.42
N LYS A 40 13.06 4.94 -6.30
CA LYS A 40 13.44 3.57 -5.98
C LYS A 40 14.44 3.46 -4.83
N HIS A 41 15.44 4.33 -4.79
CA HIS A 41 16.45 4.33 -3.72
C HIS A 41 15.91 4.81 -2.36
N ASN A 42 14.85 5.62 -2.36
CA ASN A 42 14.23 6.17 -1.15
C ASN A 42 12.96 5.40 -0.74
N LEU A 43 12.61 4.31 -1.43
CA LEU A 43 11.44 3.53 -1.04
C LEU A 43 11.72 2.74 0.23
N PRO A 44 10.77 2.71 1.17
CA PRO A 44 10.83 1.75 2.25
C PRO A 44 10.75 0.33 1.67
N ASP A 45 11.42 -0.60 2.33
CA ASP A 45 11.32 -2.02 2.01
C ASP A 45 9.86 -2.49 2.00
N TYR A 46 9.44 -3.16 0.92
CA TYR A 46 8.04 -3.51 0.68
C TYR A 46 7.50 -4.43 1.78
N ASP A 47 8.27 -5.45 2.17
CA ASP A 47 7.86 -6.42 3.18
C ASP A 47 7.72 -5.79 4.56
N ARG A 48 8.62 -4.87 4.93
CA ARG A 48 8.48 -4.05 6.15
C ARG A 48 7.21 -3.22 6.15
N VAL A 49 6.82 -2.67 5.00
CA VAL A 49 5.57 -1.89 4.88
C VAL A 49 4.36 -2.80 5.06
N VAL A 50 4.36 -4.00 4.45
CA VAL A 50 3.30 -4.99 4.62
C VAL A 50 3.18 -5.42 6.09
N GLU A 51 4.29 -5.73 6.76
CA GLU A 51 4.31 -6.09 8.17
C GLU A 51 3.75 -4.98 9.06
N PHE A 52 4.21 -3.74 8.86
CA PHE A 52 3.68 -2.57 9.56
C PHE A 52 2.16 -2.43 9.39
N LEU A 53 1.65 -2.62 8.17
CA LEU A 53 0.22 -2.51 7.88
C LEU A 53 -0.59 -3.67 8.49
N LYS A 54 -0.03 -4.89 8.56
CA LYS A 54 -0.66 -6.02 9.28
C LYS A 54 -0.83 -5.70 10.77
N ILE A 55 0.21 -5.17 11.42
CA ILE A 55 0.18 -4.75 12.84
C ILE A 55 -0.87 -3.64 13.05
N ARG A 56 -0.91 -2.65 12.16
CA ARG A 56 -1.91 -1.58 12.20
C ARG A 56 -3.33 -2.12 12.07
N ARG A 57 -3.57 -3.04 11.12
CA ARG A 57 -4.88 -3.68 10.92
C ARG A 57 -5.35 -4.42 12.19
N GLN A 58 -4.47 -5.19 12.83
CA GLN A 58 -4.78 -5.88 14.09
C GLN A 58 -5.09 -4.89 15.23
N SER A 59 -4.35 -3.78 15.29
CA SER A 59 -4.59 -2.72 16.28
C SER A 59 -5.98 -2.10 16.10
N TYR A 60 -6.38 -1.78 14.86
CA TYR A 60 -7.73 -1.27 14.56
C TYR A 60 -8.82 -2.29 14.87
N ALA A 61 -8.61 -3.56 14.52
CA ALA A 61 -9.54 -4.63 14.87
C ALA A 61 -9.68 -4.78 16.40
N THR A 62 -8.59 -4.70 17.15
CA THR A 62 -8.62 -4.77 18.61
C THR A 62 -9.34 -3.56 19.22
N LEU A 63 -9.12 -2.36 18.69
CA LEU A 63 -9.83 -1.15 19.10
C LEU A 63 -11.33 -1.23 18.80
N SER A 64 -11.72 -1.76 17.64
CA SER A 64 -13.14 -1.91 17.29
C SER A 64 -13.85 -2.91 18.19
N HIS A 65 -13.16 -3.94 18.69
CA HIS A 65 -13.73 -4.89 19.65
C HIS A 65 -13.83 -4.32 21.08
N ARG A 66 -13.14 -3.21 21.41
CA ARG A 66 -13.18 -2.59 22.74
C ARG A 66 -14.28 -1.53 22.90
N HIS A 67 -14.87 -1.06 21.80
CA HIS A 67 -16.02 -0.16 21.85
C HIS A 67 -17.31 -0.97 21.59
N PRO A 68 -18.24 -1.07 22.57
CA PRO A 68 -19.57 -1.64 22.37
C PRO A 68 -20.46 -0.77 21.49
#